data_AF-A0A7S1W3V7-F1
#
_entry.id   AF-A0A7S1W3V7-F1
#
_cell.length_a   1.000
_cell.length_b   1.000
_cell.length_c   1.000
_cell.angle_alpha   90.00
_cell.angle_beta   90.00
_cell.angle_gamma   90.00
#
_symmetry.space_group_name_H-M   'P 1'
#
loop_
_entity.id
_entity.type
_entity.pdbx_description
1 polymer ?
#
loop_
_entity_poly.entity_id
_entity_poly.type
_entity_poly.pdbx_seq_one_letter_code
_entity_poly.pdbx_strand_id
1 'polypeptide(L)'
;MSLAAIVLLLIVMTVAGVASEHTCAHDTPELQRTIREELRRSPRLYLPRRRQMHGAQVSESAPLRIVASFADLTTAGRFCSAAGDVRPDFNGGTVRCAAEDVLTADKRAALQDVILPRAIQQLASALSVDPVDAPIRVPAGSCNEFTVPSSHHDGVADADYVLYVGAGPAAESTLAWAGACRLDDAGRPVIGRANFNPRHLSLDGPNTAATEEKVRTAVHELIHALGFSESVFHAYVDNATVRGKPARVLRRVPSALAAARDFLGCAALDFVELEDEGGPGSAGSHLERRVFRDELMTAAGGSALSAITLGV
;
A
#
# COMPACT_ATOMS: atom_id res chain seq x y z
N MET A 1 -1.30 73.47 -1.60
CA MET A 1 -1.31 72.04 -1.20
C MET A 1 -0.83 71.98 0.23
N SER A 2 -1.66 71.53 1.18
CA SER A 2 -1.08 71.15 2.47
C SER A 2 -0.53 69.73 2.28
N LEU A 3 0.80 69.59 2.37
CA LEU A 3 1.54 68.33 2.16
C LEU A 3 0.97 67.16 2.99
N ALA A 4 0.22 67.43 4.04
CA ALA A 4 -0.42 66.43 4.90
C ALA A 4 -1.52 65.60 4.21
N ALA A 5 -2.23 66.13 3.21
CA ALA A 5 -3.38 65.43 2.61
C ALA A 5 -3.00 64.37 1.55
N ILE A 6 -1.84 64.51 0.92
CA ILE A 6 -1.35 63.55 -0.10
C ILE A 6 -0.62 62.37 0.57
N VAL A 7 0.00 62.61 1.73
CA VAL A 7 0.67 61.55 2.50
C VAL A 7 -0.36 60.59 3.13
N LEU A 8 -1.56 61.06 3.49
CA LEU A 8 -2.59 60.19 4.06
C LEU A 8 -3.25 59.26 3.02
N LEU A 9 -3.33 59.68 1.74
CA LEU A 9 -3.88 58.84 0.67
C LEU A 9 -2.87 57.79 0.15
N LEU A 10 -1.56 58.04 0.32
CA LEU A 10 -0.50 57.08 -0.01
C LEU A 10 -0.24 56.06 1.11
N ILE A 11 -0.66 56.33 2.35
CA ILE A 11 -0.54 55.38 3.47
C ILE A 11 -1.73 54.40 3.55
N VAL A 12 -2.86 54.69 2.90
CA VAL A 12 -4.01 53.75 2.83
C VAL A 12 -3.82 52.67 1.74
N MET A 13 -2.77 52.75 0.90
CA MET A 13 -2.53 51.84 -0.22
C MET A 13 -1.44 50.76 0.02
N THR A 14 -0.96 50.53 1.24
CA THR A 14 0.12 49.54 1.47
C THR A 14 -0.04 48.61 2.67
N VAL A 15 -1.29 48.27 3.05
CA VAL A 15 -1.54 47.03 3.82
C VAL A 15 -2.83 46.34 3.34
N ALA A 16 -3.05 46.27 2.03
CA ALA A 16 -3.66 45.05 1.50
C ALA A 16 -2.52 44.04 1.54
N GLY A 17 -2.38 43.33 2.67
CA GLY A 17 -1.57 42.13 2.70
C GLY A 17 -1.99 41.32 1.50
N VAL A 18 -1.07 41.10 0.56
CA VAL A 18 -1.25 40.04 -0.42
C VAL A 18 -1.34 38.80 0.46
N ALA A 19 -2.56 38.39 0.81
CA ALA A 19 -2.81 37.03 1.18
C ALA A 19 -2.31 36.27 -0.05
N SER A 20 -1.09 35.75 0.01
CA SER A 20 -0.68 34.73 -0.92
C SER A 20 -1.73 33.66 -0.75
N GLU A 21 -2.67 33.54 -1.69
CA GLU A 21 -3.55 32.39 -1.72
C GLU A 21 -2.63 31.19 -1.63
N HIS A 22 -2.71 30.44 -0.53
CA HIS A 22 -1.95 29.23 -0.35
C HIS A 22 -2.40 28.28 -1.45
N THR A 23 -1.65 28.27 -2.54
CA THR A 23 -1.89 27.48 -3.73
C THR A 23 -0.99 26.26 -3.61
N CYS A 24 -1.58 25.15 -3.23
CA CYS A 24 -0.90 23.89 -3.18
C CYS A 24 -0.99 23.22 -4.56
N ALA A 25 -0.10 22.27 -4.87
CA ALA A 25 -0.09 21.66 -6.20
C ALA A 25 -1.40 20.94 -6.55
N HIS A 26 -2.15 20.49 -5.54
CA HIS A 26 -3.46 19.90 -5.78
C HIS A 26 -4.53 20.90 -6.24
N ASP A 27 -4.26 22.21 -6.10
CA ASP A 27 -5.11 23.30 -6.56
C ASP A 27 -4.83 23.71 -8.01
N THR A 28 -3.69 23.29 -8.60
CA THR A 28 -3.22 23.76 -9.92
C THR A 28 -2.90 22.60 -10.90
N PRO A 29 -3.67 22.42 -11.99
CA PRO A 29 -3.47 21.32 -12.95
C PRO A 29 -2.07 21.27 -13.59
N GLU A 30 -1.43 22.40 -13.80
CA GLU A 30 -0.10 22.51 -14.40
C GLU A 30 0.99 21.95 -13.47
N LEU A 31 0.91 22.25 -12.17
CA LEU A 31 1.87 21.74 -11.18
C LEU A 31 1.68 20.23 -10.97
N GLN A 32 0.44 19.75 -11.01
CA GLN A 32 0.15 18.30 -11.04
C GLN A 32 0.79 17.58 -12.24
N ARG A 33 0.88 18.24 -13.40
CA ARG A 33 1.54 17.68 -14.59
C ARG A 33 3.06 17.60 -14.42
N THR A 34 3.69 18.60 -13.81
CA THR A 34 5.13 18.58 -13.53
C THR A 34 5.49 17.50 -12.52
N ILE A 35 4.73 17.36 -11.44
CA ILE A 35 4.91 16.31 -10.43
C ILE A 35 4.82 14.91 -11.05
N ARG A 36 3.91 14.72 -12.01
CA ARG A 36 3.79 13.45 -12.77
C ARG A 36 5.08 13.12 -13.55
N GLU A 37 5.68 14.10 -14.20
CA GLU A 37 6.91 13.89 -14.95
C GLU A 37 8.09 13.54 -14.04
N GLU A 38 8.15 14.13 -12.84
CA GLU A 38 9.15 13.80 -11.83
C GLU A 38 8.97 12.37 -11.26
N LEU A 39 7.75 11.96 -10.90
CA LEU A 39 7.49 10.58 -10.45
C LEU A 39 7.89 9.53 -11.49
N ARG A 40 7.67 9.83 -12.78
CA ARG A 40 8.06 8.94 -13.89
C ARG A 40 9.57 8.91 -14.13
N ARG A 41 10.27 10.02 -13.90
CA ARG A 41 11.71 10.16 -14.15
C ARG A 41 12.57 9.65 -12.98
N SER A 42 12.06 9.75 -11.76
CA SER A 42 12.76 9.37 -10.55
C SER A 42 11.81 8.64 -9.60
N PRO A 43 11.62 7.32 -9.73
CA PRO A 43 11.10 6.48 -8.65
C PRO A 43 12.18 6.35 -7.56
N ARG A 44 12.67 7.49 -7.06
CA ARG A 44 13.57 7.55 -5.93
C ARG A 44 12.67 7.56 -4.71
N LEU A 45 12.70 6.44 -3.99
CA LEU A 45 12.48 6.37 -2.55
C LEU A 45 12.93 7.70 -1.91
N TYR A 46 11.99 8.57 -1.56
CA TYR A 46 12.29 9.71 -0.71
C TYR A 46 12.36 9.17 0.73
N LEU A 47 13.46 8.50 1.05
CA LEU A 47 13.79 8.18 2.43
C LEU A 47 14.50 9.41 3.01
N PRO A 48 13.94 10.10 4.02
CA PRO A 48 14.69 11.13 4.71
C PRO A 48 15.94 10.50 5.32
N ARG A 49 17.09 11.14 5.08
CA ARG A 49 18.40 10.73 5.60
C ARG A 49 18.33 10.65 7.13
N ARG A 50 18.54 9.45 7.69
CA ARG A 50 18.51 9.16 9.14
C ARG A 50 19.42 10.13 9.90
N ARG A 51 18.86 10.96 10.80
CA ARG A 51 19.65 11.65 11.84
C ARG A 51 19.97 10.62 12.93
N GLN A 52 21.25 10.28 13.09
CA GLN A 52 21.75 9.52 14.23
C GLN A 52 21.45 10.30 15.52
N MET A 53 20.58 9.77 16.37
CA MET A 53 20.53 10.13 17.79
C MET A 53 21.38 9.12 18.55
N HIS A 54 22.41 9.62 19.23
CA HIS A 54 23.26 8.86 20.12
C HIS A 54 22.48 8.45 21.39
N GLY A 55 22.64 7.19 21.82
CA GLY A 55 22.40 6.80 23.21
C GLY A 55 21.16 5.94 23.49
N ALA A 56 21.09 4.76 22.88
CA ALA A 56 20.44 3.54 23.39
C ALA A 56 20.95 2.40 22.50
N GLN A 57 20.97 1.14 22.96
CA GLN A 57 21.24 0.02 22.05
C GLN A 57 20.10 -0.04 21.01
N VAL A 58 20.34 0.57 19.86
CA VAL A 58 19.43 0.57 18.72
C VAL A 58 19.61 -0.78 18.04
N SER A 59 18.59 -1.64 18.11
CA SER A 59 18.43 -2.73 17.16
C SER A 59 18.65 -2.15 15.76
N GLU A 60 19.66 -2.64 15.04
CA GLU A 60 20.02 -2.09 13.75
C GLU A 60 18.90 -2.43 12.77
N SER A 61 18.10 -1.42 12.43
CA SER A 61 17.01 -1.57 11.45
C SER A 61 17.53 -2.27 10.18
N ALA A 62 16.81 -3.29 9.74
CA ALA A 62 17.22 -4.17 8.65
C ALA A 62 16.13 -4.26 7.56
N PRO A 63 16.47 -4.73 6.35
CA PRO A 63 15.48 -5.00 5.31
C PRO A 63 14.38 -5.95 5.79
N LEU A 64 13.13 -5.66 5.41
CA LEU A 64 11.97 -6.51 5.74
C LEU A 64 12.15 -7.94 5.20
N ARG A 65 11.99 -8.95 6.07
CA ARG A 65 12.00 -10.38 5.70
C ARG A 65 10.57 -10.93 5.68
N ILE A 66 10.06 -11.24 4.48
CA ILE A 66 8.76 -11.89 4.30
C ILE A 66 8.98 -13.36 3.96
N VAL A 67 8.39 -14.26 4.75
CA VAL A 67 8.31 -15.69 4.43
C VAL A 67 6.92 -15.99 3.88
N ALA A 68 6.85 -16.40 2.61
CA ALA A 68 5.60 -16.76 1.95
C ALA A 68 5.36 -18.28 1.99
N SER A 69 4.18 -18.68 2.47
CA SER A 69 3.67 -20.05 2.39
C SER A 69 2.79 -20.22 1.16
N PHE A 70 3.13 -21.22 0.33
CA PHE A 70 2.38 -21.57 -0.88
C PHE A 70 1.60 -22.87 -0.75
N ALA A 71 1.28 -23.30 0.48
CA ALA A 71 0.58 -24.55 0.74
C ALA A 71 -0.75 -24.65 -0.04
N ASP A 72 -1.49 -23.55 -0.15
CA ASP A 72 -2.77 -23.50 -0.86
C ASP A 72 -2.65 -23.62 -2.39
N LEU A 73 -1.46 -23.43 -2.96
CA LEU A 73 -1.23 -23.60 -4.40
C LEU A 73 -1.01 -25.07 -4.80
N THR A 74 -0.78 -25.94 -3.83
CA THR A 74 -0.39 -27.35 -4.04
C THR A 74 -1.27 -28.34 -3.29
N THR A 75 -1.94 -27.92 -2.22
CA THR A 75 -2.84 -28.77 -1.44
C THR A 75 -4.11 -29.07 -2.24
N ALA A 76 -4.46 -30.35 -2.37
CA ALA A 76 -5.67 -30.78 -3.06
C ALA A 76 -6.92 -30.12 -2.44
N GLY A 77 -7.85 -29.68 -3.28
CA GLY A 77 -9.08 -29.01 -2.84
C GLY A 77 -8.93 -27.52 -2.49
N ARG A 78 -7.71 -26.95 -2.57
CA ARG A 78 -7.45 -25.53 -2.22
C ARG A 78 -7.35 -24.61 -3.43
N PHE A 79 -7.09 -25.15 -4.61
CA PHE A 79 -7.04 -24.43 -5.88
C PHE A 79 -7.87 -25.14 -6.95
N CYS A 80 -8.27 -24.43 -8.01
CA CYS A 80 -8.96 -25.00 -9.15
C CYS A 80 -7.99 -25.86 -9.98
N SER A 81 -8.18 -27.17 -9.97
CA SER A 81 -7.40 -28.12 -10.76
C SER A 81 -7.99 -28.35 -12.15
N ALA A 82 -9.31 -28.20 -12.29
CA ALA A 82 -10.04 -28.30 -13.53
C ALA A 82 -11.28 -27.39 -13.51
N ALA A 83 -11.79 -27.03 -14.70
CA ALA A 83 -13.07 -26.35 -14.82
C ALA A 83 -14.19 -27.22 -14.23
N GLY A 84 -15.13 -26.60 -13.52
CA GLY A 84 -16.23 -27.28 -12.83
C GLY A 84 -15.91 -27.72 -11.40
N ASP A 85 -14.65 -27.69 -10.97
CA ASP A 85 -14.28 -27.82 -9.56
C ASP A 85 -15.06 -26.80 -8.70
N VAL A 86 -15.33 -27.14 -7.43
CA VAL A 86 -15.80 -26.18 -6.43
C VAL A 86 -14.68 -25.94 -5.45
N ARG A 87 -14.21 -24.70 -5.34
CA ARG A 87 -13.02 -24.33 -4.56
C ARG A 87 -13.25 -23.05 -3.77
N PRO A 88 -12.47 -22.82 -2.70
CA PRO A 88 -12.57 -21.60 -1.91
C PRO A 88 -12.32 -20.35 -2.76
N ASP A 89 -13.08 -19.28 -2.52
CA ASP A 89 -12.74 -17.93 -2.99
C ASP A 89 -11.75 -17.21 -2.04
N PHE A 90 -11.32 -17.92 -0.99
CA PHE A 90 -10.48 -17.45 0.11
C PHE A 90 -11.10 -16.32 0.95
N ASN A 91 -12.38 -16.01 0.76
CA ASN A 91 -13.12 -14.96 1.45
C ASN A 91 -14.36 -15.52 2.20
N GLY A 92 -14.26 -16.79 2.65
CA GLY A 92 -15.28 -17.49 3.41
C GLY A 92 -16.31 -18.25 2.56
N GLY A 93 -16.22 -18.15 1.23
CA GLY A 93 -17.11 -18.81 0.29
C GLY A 93 -16.45 -19.88 -0.56
N THR A 94 -17.24 -20.45 -1.47
CA THR A 94 -16.77 -21.36 -2.51
C THR A 94 -17.37 -21.00 -3.84
N VAL A 95 -16.59 -21.13 -4.91
CA VAL A 95 -17.00 -20.80 -6.28
C VAL A 95 -16.77 -22.02 -7.18
N ARG A 96 -17.66 -22.19 -8.16
CA ARG A 96 -17.46 -23.16 -9.25
C ARG A 96 -16.47 -22.59 -10.26
N CYS A 97 -15.32 -23.24 -10.41
CA CYS A 97 -14.23 -22.80 -11.27
C CYS A 97 -14.65 -22.79 -12.75
N ALA A 98 -14.39 -21.69 -13.44
CA ALA A 98 -14.33 -21.64 -14.89
C ALA A 98 -12.98 -22.18 -15.41
N ALA A 99 -12.80 -22.25 -16.73
CA ALA A 99 -11.55 -22.70 -17.33
C ALA A 99 -10.38 -21.75 -17.01
N GLU A 100 -10.67 -20.46 -16.95
CA GLU A 100 -9.73 -19.39 -16.67
C GLU A 100 -9.29 -19.37 -15.20
N ASP A 101 -10.11 -19.93 -14.30
CA ASP A 101 -9.81 -20.06 -12.87
C ASP A 101 -8.84 -21.20 -12.57
N VAL A 102 -8.60 -22.10 -13.53
CA VAL A 102 -7.66 -23.22 -13.35
C VAL A 102 -6.25 -22.70 -13.12
N LEU A 103 -5.67 -23.09 -11.99
CA LEU A 103 -4.28 -22.82 -11.64
C LEU A 103 -3.38 -23.87 -12.30
N THR A 104 -2.98 -23.59 -13.53
CA THR A 104 -2.03 -24.42 -14.27
C THR A 104 -0.64 -24.38 -13.62
N ALA A 105 0.23 -25.32 -14.00
CA ALA A 105 1.62 -25.32 -13.56
C ALA A 105 2.33 -23.99 -13.90
N ASP A 106 2.08 -23.45 -15.10
CA ASP A 106 2.69 -22.18 -15.53
C ASP A 106 2.20 -20.99 -14.72
N LYS A 107 0.90 -20.90 -14.41
CA LYS A 107 0.35 -19.85 -13.56
C LYS A 107 0.87 -19.95 -12.12
N ARG A 108 1.03 -21.19 -11.62
CA ARG A 108 1.63 -21.43 -10.31
C ARG A 108 3.08 -20.96 -10.27
N ALA A 109 3.89 -21.36 -11.26
CA ALA A 109 5.29 -20.94 -11.38
C ALA A 109 5.41 -19.41 -11.56
N ALA A 110 4.53 -18.80 -12.36
CA ALA A 110 4.47 -17.35 -12.51
C ALA A 110 4.30 -16.63 -11.16
N LEU A 111 3.40 -17.12 -10.30
CA LEU A 111 3.18 -16.54 -8.98
C LEU A 111 4.35 -16.83 -8.03
N GLN A 112 4.81 -18.08 -7.96
CA GLN A 112 5.82 -18.55 -6.99
C GLN A 112 7.24 -18.07 -7.31
N ASP A 113 7.61 -18.07 -8.59
CA ASP A 113 9.00 -17.91 -9.02
C ASP A 113 9.27 -16.52 -9.60
N VAL A 114 8.23 -15.77 -9.98
CA VAL A 114 8.36 -14.45 -10.63
C VAL A 114 7.66 -13.36 -9.84
N ILE A 115 6.33 -13.40 -9.76
CA ILE A 115 5.53 -12.26 -9.27
C ILE A 115 5.83 -11.96 -7.79
N LEU A 116 5.65 -12.93 -6.91
CA LEU A 116 5.81 -12.69 -5.47
C LEU A 116 7.26 -12.46 -5.03
N PRO A 117 8.27 -13.23 -5.50
CA PRO A 117 9.66 -12.94 -5.15
C PRO A 117 10.08 -11.52 -5.54
N ARG A 118 9.65 -11.03 -6.71
CA ARG A 118 9.94 -9.67 -7.16
C ARG A 118 9.21 -8.62 -6.31
N ALA A 119 7.95 -8.85 -5.96
CA ALA A 119 7.20 -7.95 -5.08
C ALA A 119 7.82 -7.86 -3.68
N ILE A 120 8.16 -9.01 -3.08
CA ILE A 120 8.84 -9.09 -1.78
C ILE A 120 10.19 -8.37 -1.84
N GLN A 121 10.98 -8.56 -2.90
CA GLN A 121 12.26 -7.88 -3.07
C GLN A 121 12.11 -6.35 -3.17
N GLN A 122 11.09 -5.86 -3.89
CA GLN A 122 10.81 -4.42 -3.97
C GLN A 122 10.48 -3.84 -2.58
N LEU A 123 9.66 -4.54 -1.80
CA LEU A 123 9.33 -4.11 -0.43
C LEU A 123 10.52 -4.20 0.51
N ALA A 124 11.29 -5.28 0.48
CA ALA A 124 12.51 -5.42 1.29
C ALA A 124 13.56 -4.34 0.98
N SER A 125 13.61 -3.87 -0.27
CA SER A 125 14.51 -2.77 -0.68
C SER A 125 13.98 -1.39 -0.26
N ALA A 126 12.67 -1.26 -0.02
CA ALA A 126 12.00 0.00 0.29
C ALA A 126 11.78 0.21 1.79
N LEU A 127 11.58 -0.87 2.55
CA LEU A 127 11.23 -0.85 3.97
C LEU A 127 12.37 -1.37 4.83
N SER A 128 12.79 -0.55 5.78
CA SER A 128 13.65 -0.98 6.89
C SER A 128 12.78 -1.11 8.14
N VAL A 129 12.90 -2.25 8.82
CA VAL A 129 12.10 -2.58 10.00
C VAL A 129 12.99 -2.84 11.19
N ASP A 130 12.41 -2.78 12.39
CA ASP A 130 13.03 -3.40 13.56
C ASP A 130 12.83 -4.91 13.43
N PRO A 131 13.89 -5.72 13.34
CA PRO A 131 13.73 -7.15 13.08
C PRO A 131 12.97 -7.85 14.22
N VAL A 132 12.19 -8.86 13.86
CA VAL A 132 11.61 -9.79 14.84
C VAL A 132 12.71 -10.80 15.22
N ASP A 133 13.08 -10.82 16.49
CA ASP A 133 14.21 -11.62 17.02
C ASP A 133 13.83 -13.08 17.30
N ALA A 134 12.54 -13.39 17.41
CA ALA A 134 12.04 -14.73 17.72
C ALA A 134 11.23 -15.32 16.56
N PRO A 135 11.21 -16.65 16.39
CA PRO A 135 10.36 -17.28 15.39
C PRO A 135 8.88 -16.89 15.54
N ILE A 136 8.25 -16.45 14.44
CA ILE A 136 6.84 -16.04 14.44
C ILE A 136 5.98 -17.30 14.55
N ARG A 137 5.38 -17.51 15.72
CA ARG A 137 4.38 -18.57 15.91
C ARG A 137 3.06 -18.16 15.30
N VAL A 138 2.43 -19.07 14.56
CA VAL A 138 1.14 -18.82 13.92
C VAL A 138 0.06 -19.65 14.63
N PRO A 139 -0.71 -19.09 15.57
CA PRO A 139 -1.80 -19.81 16.23
C PRO A 139 -2.84 -20.34 15.23
N ALA A 140 -3.53 -21.43 15.57
CA ALA A 140 -4.66 -21.92 14.81
C ALA A 140 -5.74 -20.82 14.63
N GLY A 141 -6.33 -20.74 13.44
CA GLY A 141 -7.32 -19.71 13.11
C GLY A 141 -6.76 -18.29 12.90
N SER A 142 -5.44 -18.10 12.87
CA SER A 142 -4.85 -16.77 12.65
C SER A 142 -5.20 -16.19 11.29
N CYS A 143 -5.06 -16.97 10.22
CA CYS A 143 -5.58 -16.65 8.90
C CYS A 143 -6.66 -17.67 8.57
N ASN A 144 -7.90 -17.37 8.95
CA ASN A 144 -9.02 -18.17 8.49
C ASN A 144 -9.00 -18.23 6.94
N GLU A 145 -9.66 -19.24 6.37
CA GLU A 145 -9.71 -19.48 4.92
C GLU A 145 -8.39 -19.89 4.25
N PHE A 146 -7.23 -19.89 4.92
CA PHE A 146 -5.92 -20.27 4.35
C PHE A 146 -5.29 -21.46 5.08
N THR A 147 -4.49 -22.24 4.36
CA THR A 147 -3.77 -23.39 4.92
C THR A 147 -2.52 -22.92 5.65
N VAL A 148 -2.52 -23.11 6.97
CA VAL A 148 -1.33 -22.92 7.82
C VAL A 148 -0.63 -24.28 7.97
N PRO A 149 0.60 -24.47 7.44
CA PRO A 149 1.38 -25.69 7.68
C PRO A 149 1.57 -25.94 9.17
N SER A 150 1.51 -27.20 9.60
CA SER A 150 1.61 -27.54 11.02
C SER A 150 2.90 -27.04 11.68
N SER A 151 4.02 -27.04 10.94
CA SER A 151 5.31 -26.52 11.40
C SER A 151 5.29 -25.02 11.73
N HIS A 152 4.38 -24.25 11.15
CA HIS A 152 4.30 -22.80 11.42
C HIS A 152 3.67 -22.51 12.80
N HIS A 153 3.01 -23.50 13.41
CA HIS A 153 2.53 -23.38 14.79
C HIS A 153 3.69 -23.35 15.80
N ASP A 154 4.78 -24.05 15.49
CA ASP A 154 5.99 -24.09 16.33
C ASP A 154 6.87 -22.84 16.16
N GLY A 155 6.77 -22.19 14.99
CA GLY A 155 7.40 -20.91 14.69
C GLY A 155 8.08 -20.88 13.33
N VAL A 156 7.96 -19.74 12.64
CA VAL A 156 8.68 -19.45 11.40
C VAL A 156 9.90 -18.60 11.74
N ALA A 157 11.09 -19.17 11.57
CA ALA A 157 12.36 -18.48 11.84
C ALA A 157 12.70 -17.48 10.72
N ASP A 158 13.61 -16.55 11.03
CA ASP A 158 14.16 -15.56 10.08
C ASP A 158 13.12 -14.74 9.31
N ALA A 159 11.97 -14.51 9.94
CA ALA A 159 10.85 -13.78 9.35
C ALA A 159 10.49 -12.56 10.23
N ASP A 160 10.22 -11.44 9.57
CA ASP A 160 9.55 -10.29 10.17
C ASP A 160 8.04 -10.31 9.89
N TYR A 161 7.64 -11.07 8.88
CA TYR A 161 6.27 -11.23 8.43
C TYR A 161 6.06 -12.59 7.76
N VAL A 162 4.94 -13.25 8.06
CA VAL A 162 4.54 -14.51 7.41
C VAL A 162 3.31 -14.27 6.54
N LEU A 163 3.42 -14.58 5.25
CA LEU A 163 2.37 -14.41 4.27
C LEU A 163 1.80 -15.76 3.81
N TYR A 164 0.49 -15.94 3.87
CA TYR A 164 -0.19 -17.11 3.30
C TYR A 164 -0.77 -16.78 1.93
N VAL A 165 -0.40 -17.56 0.91
CA VAL A 165 -0.68 -17.26 -0.49
C VAL A 165 -1.66 -18.26 -1.09
N GLY A 166 -2.77 -17.75 -1.58
CA GLY A 166 -3.80 -18.49 -2.30
C GLY A 166 -3.89 -18.05 -3.76
N ALA A 167 -4.48 -18.90 -4.58
CA ALA A 167 -4.85 -18.56 -5.96
C ALA A 167 -6.20 -19.22 -6.30
N GLY A 168 -7.25 -18.69 -5.68
CA GLY A 168 -8.63 -19.08 -5.88
C GLY A 168 -9.39 -18.13 -6.81
N PRO A 169 -10.54 -18.59 -7.32
CA PRO A 169 -11.40 -17.79 -8.19
C PRO A 169 -11.87 -16.51 -7.49
N ALA A 170 -11.86 -15.41 -8.23
CA ALA A 170 -12.40 -14.13 -7.83
C ALA A 170 -13.14 -13.48 -9.01
N ALA A 171 -13.84 -12.36 -8.76
CA ALA A 171 -14.45 -11.58 -9.83
C ALA A 171 -13.38 -11.20 -10.88
N GLU A 172 -13.77 -11.11 -12.16
CA GLU A 172 -12.84 -10.80 -13.25
C GLU A 172 -12.11 -9.46 -13.03
N SER A 173 -12.79 -8.47 -12.46
CA SER A 173 -12.24 -7.16 -12.12
C SER A 173 -11.25 -7.18 -10.96
N THR A 174 -11.15 -8.29 -10.21
CA THR A 174 -10.27 -8.44 -9.06
C THR A 174 -9.02 -9.20 -9.49
N LEU A 175 -7.90 -8.50 -9.57
CA LEU A 175 -6.60 -9.09 -9.91
C LEU A 175 -6.03 -9.91 -8.75
N ALA A 176 -6.11 -9.34 -7.55
CA ALA A 176 -5.72 -9.95 -6.29
C ALA A 176 -6.41 -9.20 -5.14
N TRP A 177 -6.26 -9.72 -3.93
CA TRP A 177 -6.60 -9.01 -2.70
C TRP A 177 -5.71 -9.53 -1.57
N ALA A 178 -5.44 -8.71 -0.56
CA ALA A 178 -4.70 -9.13 0.62
C ALA A 178 -5.07 -8.35 1.89
N GLY A 179 -4.62 -8.86 3.03
CA GLY A 179 -4.86 -8.20 4.31
C GLY A 179 -4.10 -8.84 5.46
N ALA A 180 -3.97 -8.05 6.54
CA ALA A 180 -3.41 -8.52 7.78
C ALA A 180 -4.35 -9.55 8.42
N CYS A 181 -3.78 -10.62 8.94
CA CYS A 181 -4.48 -11.63 9.73
C CYS A 181 -4.30 -11.36 11.23
N ARG A 182 -3.08 -11.01 11.63
CA ARG A 182 -2.70 -10.81 13.03
C ARG A 182 -1.66 -9.70 13.17
N LEU A 183 -1.86 -8.91 14.20
CA LEU A 183 -0.93 -7.92 14.70
C LEU A 183 -0.29 -8.47 15.98
N ASP A 184 0.94 -8.02 16.27
CA ASP A 184 1.56 -8.22 17.58
C ASP A 184 1.01 -7.24 18.64
N ASP A 185 1.53 -7.31 19.86
CA ASP A 185 1.08 -6.47 20.98
C ASP A 185 1.39 -4.98 20.78
N ALA A 186 2.33 -4.64 19.88
CA ALA A 186 2.65 -3.27 19.49
C ALA A 186 1.77 -2.76 18.34
N GLY A 187 0.86 -3.60 17.81
CA GLY A 187 -0.01 -3.27 16.70
C GLY A 187 0.66 -3.42 15.32
N ARG A 188 1.83 -4.06 15.24
CA ARG A 188 2.51 -4.32 13.97
C ARG A 188 1.94 -5.58 13.32
N PRO A 189 1.52 -5.54 12.05
CA PRO A 189 1.17 -6.75 11.31
C PRO A 189 2.36 -7.70 11.21
N VAL A 190 2.16 -8.95 11.62
CA VAL A 190 3.18 -10.01 11.61
C VAL A 190 2.76 -11.23 10.80
N ILE A 191 1.46 -11.38 10.56
CA ILE A 191 0.90 -12.47 9.77
C ILE A 191 -0.19 -11.88 8.87
N GLY A 192 -0.20 -12.26 7.60
CA GLY A 192 -1.32 -11.95 6.70
C GLY A 192 -1.46 -12.92 5.55
N ARG A 193 -2.38 -12.57 4.65
CA ARG A 193 -2.79 -13.44 3.55
C ARG A 193 -3.01 -12.64 2.28
N ALA A 194 -2.80 -13.29 1.15
CA ALA A 194 -3.05 -12.73 -0.18
C ALA A 194 -3.62 -13.81 -1.11
N ASN A 195 -4.65 -13.47 -1.86
CA ASN A 195 -5.19 -14.30 -2.92
C ASN A 195 -4.97 -13.63 -4.28
N PHE A 196 -4.41 -14.38 -5.23
CA PHE A 196 -4.16 -13.92 -6.59
C PHE A 196 -5.08 -14.62 -7.58
N ASN A 197 -5.84 -13.87 -8.36
CA ASN A 197 -6.83 -14.44 -9.26
C ASN A 197 -6.13 -15.20 -10.42
N PRO A 198 -6.35 -16.53 -10.57
CA PRO A 198 -5.71 -17.32 -11.62
C PRO A 198 -5.99 -16.84 -13.05
N ARG A 199 -7.06 -16.08 -13.27
CA ARG A 199 -7.38 -15.48 -14.59
C ARG A 199 -6.28 -14.53 -15.08
N HIS A 200 -5.52 -13.95 -14.14
CA HIS A 200 -4.55 -12.87 -14.41
C HIS A 200 -3.10 -13.27 -14.16
N LEU A 201 -2.81 -14.56 -14.00
CA LEU A 201 -1.46 -15.06 -13.68
C LEU A 201 -0.63 -15.53 -14.88
N SER A 202 -1.22 -15.60 -16.08
CA SER A 202 -0.46 -15.96 -17.28
C SER A 202 0.58 -14.87 -17.61
N LEU A 203 1.79 -15.30 -17.99
CA LEU A 203 2.89 -14.41 -18.34
C LEU A 203 3.30 -14.63 -19.80
N ASP A 204 3.52 -13.53 -20.54
CA ASP A 204 4.18 -13.57 -21.85
C ASP A 204 5.71 -13.65 -21.73
N GLY A 205 6.24 -13.44 -20.52
CA GLY A 205 7.66 -13.50 -20.17
C GLY A 205 7.94 -12.80 -18.84
N PRO A 206 9.04 -13.12 -18.14
CA PRO A 206 9.29 -12.62 -16.79
C PRO A 206 9.62 -11.12 -16.71
N ASN A 207 10.01 -10.49 -17.83
CA ASN A 207 10.49 -9.10 -17.90
C ASN A 207 9.66 -8.23 -18.87
N THR A 208 8.37 -8.53 -19.05
CA THR A 208 7.47 -7.75 -19.90
C THR A 208 6.72 -6.69 -19.09
N ALA A 209 6.22 -5.65 -19.75
CA ALA A 209 5.39 -4.63 -19.09
C ALA A 209 4.15 -5.24 -18.41
N ALA A 210 3.51 -6.23 -19.04
CA ALA A 210 2.36 -6.95 -18.47
C ALA A 210 2.72 -7.76 -17.21
N THR A 211 3.97 -8.21 -17.09
CA THR A 211 4.48 -8.85 -15.87
C THR A 211 4.81 -7.81 -14.80
N GLU A 212 5.37 -6.65 -15.17
CA GLU A 212 5.56 -5.53 -14.23
C GLU A 212 4.25 -5.06 -13.61
N GLU A 213 3.16 -5.03 -14.38
CA GLU A 213 1.83 -4.70 -13.86
C GLU A 213 1.38 -5.71 -12.79
N LYS A 214 1.59 -7.01 -13.02
CA LYS A 214 1.26 -8.07 -12.03
C LYS A 214 2.13 -7.97 -10.78
N VAL A 215 3.41 -7.65 -10.94
CA VAL A 215 4.32 -7.39 -9.81
C VAL A 215 3.85 -6.18 -9.02
N ARG A 216 3.45 -5.08 -9.69
CA ARG A 216 2.90 -3.89 -9.02
C ARG A 216 1.61 -4.19 -8.26
N THR A 217 0.69 -4.95 -8.85
CA THR A 217 -0.51 -5.44 -8.14
C THR A 217 -0.10 -6.23 -6.91
N ALA A 218 0.87 -7.15 -7.02
CA ALA A 218 1.34 -7.89 -5.85
C ALA A 218 1.93 -6.96 -4.78
N VAL A 219 2.74 -5.97 -5.14
CA VAL A 219 3.29 -4.99 -4.17
C VAL A 219 2.17 -4.22 -3.48
N HIS A 220 1.17 -3.75 -4.23
CA HIS A 220 -0.01 -3.06 -3.70
C HIS A 220 -0.74 -3.92 -2.65
N GLU A 221 -1.04 -5.17 -2.99
CA GLU A 221 -1.70 -6.08 -2.06
C GLU A 221 -0.83 -6.41 -0.84
N LEU A 222 0.47 -6.62 -1.02
CA LEU A 222 1.37 -6.85 0.11
C LEU A 222 1.45 -5.63 1.04
N ILE A 223 1.31 -4.41 0.53
CA ILE A 223 1.24 -3.20 1.36
C ILE A 223 -0.06 -3.18 2.19
N HIS A 224 -1.19 -3.61 1.64
CA HIS A 224 -2.41 -3.83 2.45
C HIS A 224 -2.18 -4.88 3.54
N ALA A 225 -1.54 -6.00 3.21
CA ALA A 225 -1.23 -7.05 4.17
C ALA A 225 -0.32 -6.53 5.30
N LEU A 226 0.67 -5.71 4.95
CA LEU A 226 1.62 -5.10 5.87
C LEU A 226 1.05 -3.96 6.71
N GLY A 227 -0.21 -3.55 6.49
CA GLY A 227 -0.93 -2.66 7.40
C GLY A 227 -1.48 -1.39 6.79
N PHE A 228 -1.33 -1.16 5.48
CA PHE A 228 -2.02 -0.06 4.79
C PHE A 228 -3.51 -0.43 4.61
N SER A 229 -4.24 -0.55 5.71
CA SER A 229 -5.69 -0.73 5.71
C SER A 229 -6.29 0.09 6.83
N GLU A 230 -7.43 0.72 6.59
CA GLU A 230 -8.16 1.49 7.60
C GLU A 230 -8.31 0.69 8.90
N SER A 231 -8.59 -0.62 8.80
CA SER A 231 -8.74 -1.50 9.96
C SER A 231 -7.50 -1.54 10.87
N VAL A 232 -6.32 -1.37 10.30
CA VAL A 232 -5.03 -1.39 10.99
C VAL A 232 -4.67 0.01 11.50
N PHE A 233 -4.72 1.02 10.64
CA PHE A 233 -4.31 2.39 10.99
C PHE A 233 -5.48 3.28 11.49
N HIS A 234 -6.63 2.70 11.88
CA HIS A 234 -7.84 3.44 12.28
C HIS A 234 -7.56 4.52 13.33
N ALA A 235 -6.63 4.27 14.27
CA ALA A 235 -6.25 5.22 15.31
C ALA A 235 -5.57 6.50 14.77
N TYR A 236 -5.12 6.50 13.52
CA TYR A 236 -4.49 7.62 12.83
C TYR A 236 -5.45 8.35 11.89
N VAL A 237 -6.66 7.84 11.69
CA VAL A 237 -7.66 8.44 10.79
C VAL A 237 -8.58 9.39 11.53
N ASP A 238 -8.77 10.57 10.95
CA ASP A 238 -9.70 11.57 11.42
C ASP A 238 -10.75 11.88 10.33
N ASN A 239 -11.96 12.21 10.76
CA ASN A 239 -12.98 12.79 9.89
C ASN A 239 -12.65 14.26 9.62
N ALA A 240 -12.77 14.69 8.37
CA ALA A 240 -12.53 16.05 7.95
C ALA A 240 -13.56 16.50 6.91
N THR A 241 -13.54 17.80 6.60
CA THR A 241 -14.20 18.35 5.42
C THR A 241 -13.13 18.85 4.48
N VAL A 242 -12.98 18.20 3.32
CA VAL A 242 -11.99 18.57 2.31
C VAL A 242 -12.74 19.03 1.05
N ARG A 243 -12.44 20.25 0.58
CA ARG A 243 -13.08 20.86 -0.61
C ARG A 243 -14.62 20.81 -0.56
N GLY A 244 -15.20 21.04 0.62
CA GLY A 244 -16.65 21.08 0.83
C GLY A 244 -17.34 19.73 0.93
N LYS A 245 -16.60 18.62 1.00
CA LYS A 245 -17.15 17.26 1.17
C LYS A 245 -16.62 16.59 2.44
N PRO A 246 -17.41 15.72 3.10
CA PRO A 246 -16.87 14.83 4.13
C PRO A 246 -15.76 13.95 3.54
N ALA A 247 -14.64 13.84 4.26
CA ALA A 247 -13.49 13.05 3.85
C ALA A 247 -12.84 12.38 5.06
N ARG A 248 -12.03 11.36 4.81
CA ARG A 248 -11.20 10.69 5.82
C ARG A 248 -9.74 11.02 5.55
N VAL A 249 -8.98 11.34 6.60
CA VAL A 249 -7.62 11.84 6.43
C VAL A 249 -6.68 11.31 7.52
N LEU A 250 -5.39 11.21 7.22
CA LEU A 250 -4.34 10.84 8.16
C LEU A 250 -3.59 12.08 8.66
N ARG A 251 -3.60 12.33 9.97
CA ARG A 251 -2.92 13.50 10.59
C ARG A 251 -1.73 13.13 11.47
N ARG A 252 -1.71 11.90 11.98
CA ARG A 252 -0.69 11.41 12.93
C ARG A 252 0.37 10.53 12.24
N VAL A 253 0.74 10.89 11.01
CA VAL A 253 1.70 10.18 10.15
C VAL A 253 2.82 11.13 9.71
N PRO A 254 3.77 11.48 10.59
CA PRO A 254 4.72 12.57 10.34
C PRO A 254 5.59 12.34 9.10
N SER A 255 5.95 11.08 8.80
CA SER A 255 6.72 10.71 7.62
C SER A 255 5.91 10.90 6.33
N ALA A 256 4.69 10.36 6.26
CA ALA A 256 3.81 10.56 5.10
C ALA A 256 3.47 12.04 4.90
N LEU A 257 3.24 12.80 5.98
CA LEU A 257 2.98 14.24 5.90
C LEU A 257 4.17 15.01 5.33
N ALA A 258 5.39 14.71 5.78
CA ALA A 258 6.59 15.33 5.23
C ALA A 258 6.73 15.05 3.73
N ALA A 259 6.53 13.79 3.32
CA ALA A 259 6.56 13.41 1.91
C ALA A 259 5.43 14.07 1.09
N ALA A 260 4.21 14.16 1.63
CA ALA A 260 3.08 14.78 0.95
C ALA A 260 3.24 16.31 0.83
N ARG A 261 3.82 16.97 1.83
CA ARG A 261 4.16 18.41 1.77
C ARG A 261 5.16 18.70 0.66
N ASP A 262 6.21 17.89 0.56
CA ASP A 262 7.23 18.01 -0.49
C ASP A 262 6.62 17.75 -1.86
N PHE A 263 5.90 16.63 -1.99
CA PHE A 263 5.21 16.25 -3.22
C PHE A 263 4.23 17.32 -3.73
N LEU A 264 3.44 17.92 -2.83
CA LEU A 264 2.44 18.92 -3.19
C LEU A 264 2.97 20.36 -3.16
N GLY A 265 4.24 20.59 -2.81
CA GLY A 265 4.79 21.94 -2.59
C GLY A 265 4.01 22.74 -1.54
N CYS A 266 3.45 22.07 -0.54
CA CYS A 266 2.41 22.60 0.34
C CYS A 266 2.84 22.48 1.81
N ALA A 267 3.69 23.40 2.30
CA ALA A 267 4.24 23.32 3.65
C ALA A 267 3.17 23.33 4.76
N ALA A 268 2.03 23.98 4.52
CA ALA A 268 0.92 24.06 5.45
C ALA A 268 0.04 22.80 5.50
N LEU A 269 0.23 21.83 4.60
CA LEU A 269 -0.55 20.59 4.58
C LEU A 269 -0.41 19.87 5.92
N ASP A 270 -1.53 19.56 6.57
CA ASP A 270 -1.57 18.95 7.90
C ASP A 270 -2.25 17.57 7.91
N PHE A 271 -2.62 17.06 6.73
CA PHE A 271 -3.17 15.72 6.55
C PHE A 271 -2.76 15.07 5.21
N VAL A 272 -2.86 13.73 5.14
CA VAL A 272 -2.87 12.96 3.89
C VAL A 272 -4.29 12.48 3.64
N GLU A 273 -4.83 12.75 2.45
CA GLU A 273 -6.21 12.42 2.12
C GLU A 273 -6.37 10.96 1.69
N LEU A 274 -7.39 10.28 2.22
CA LEU A 274 -7.75 8.92 1.85
C LEU A 274 -8.91 8.93 0.87
N GLU A 275 -8.94 7.94 -0.01
CA GLU A 275 -10.01 7.71 -0.99
C GLU A 275 -11.39 7.68 -0.29
N ASP A 276 -12.35 8.42 -0.83
CA ASP A 276 -13.72 8.51 -0.33
C ASP A 276 -14.77 7.83 -1.23
N GLU A 277 -14.37 7.32 -2.41
CA GLU A 277 -15.25 6.63 -3.36
C GLU A 277 -14.95 5.11 -3.46
N GLY A 278 -15.72 4.38 -4.29
CA GLY A 278 -15.48 2.95 -4.59
C GLY A 278 -15.98 1.91 -3.57
N GLY A 279 -16.47 2.34 -2.40
CA GLY A 279 -17.07 1.46 -1.39
C GLY A 279 -16.04 0.80 -0.46
N PRO A 280 -16.41 -0.23 0.34
CA PRO A 280 -15.58 -0.75 1.43
C PRO A 280 -14.23 -1.35 1.00
N GLY A 281 -14.10 -1.76 -0.25
CA GLY A 281 -12.84 -2.27 -0.81
C GLY A 281 -11.89 -1.18 -1.30
N SER A 282 -12.34 0.08 -1.34
CA SER A 282 -11.56 1.22 -1.85
C SER A 282 -11.44 2.32 -0.80
N ALA A 283 -12.58 2.83 -0.33
CA ALA A 283 -12.65 3.97 0.56
C ALA A 283 -11.90 3.70 1.87
N GLY A 284 -11.12 4.68 2.32
CA GLY A 284 -10.42 4.66 3.59
C GLY A 284 -9.17 3.80 3.69
N SER A 285 -8.92 2.89 2.74
CA SER A 285 -7.71 2.05 2.69
C SER A 285 -6.78 2.38 1.52
N HIS A 286 -7.07 3.45 0.77
CA HIS A 286 -6.28 3.92 -0.36
C HIS A 286 -6.01 5.41 -0.23
N LEU A 287 -4.95 5.88 -0.90
CA LEU A 287 -4.69 7.30 -1.08
C LEU A 287 -5.68 7.91 -2.08
N GLU A 288 -6.14 9.12 -1.80
CA GLU A 288 -7.08 9.85 -2.67
C GLU A 288 -6.51 10.04 -4.08
N ARG A 289 -7.12 9.37 -5.06
CA ARG A 289 -6.59 9.35 -6.43
C ARG A 289 -6.60 10.73 -7.07
N ARG A 290 -7.54 11.61 -6.73
CA ARG A 290 -7.55 12.99 -7.21
C ARG A 290 -6.27 13.74 -6.85
N VAL A 291 -5.72 13.46 -5.66
CA VAL A 291 -4.52 14.14 -5.14
C VAL A 291 -3.25 13.41 -5.57
N PHE A 292 -3.19 12.09 -5.42
CA PHE A 292 -1.94 11.32 -5.56
C PHE A 292 -1.80 10.56 -6.89
N ARG A 293 -2.87 10.44 -7.68
CA ARG A 293 -2.91 9.97 -9.09
C ARG A 293 -2.15 8.68 -9.39
N ASP A 294 -0.88 8.78 -9.82
CA ASP A 294 -0.04 7.65 -10.29
C ASP A 294 0.59 6.88 -9.10
N GLU A 295 0.20 7.19 -7.85
CA GLU A 295 0.64 6.51 -6.63
C GLU A 295 0.07 5.08 -6.54
N LEU A 296 0.93 4.13 -6.18
CA LEU A 296 0.65 2.70 -6.15
C LEU A 296 -0.60 2.35 -5.32
N MET A 297 -0.78 2.96 -4.14
CA MET A 297 -1.88 2.75 -3.20
C MET A 297 -3.10 3.63 -3.46
N THR A 298 -3.25 4.18 -4.67
CA THR A 298 -4.58 4.65 -5.11
C THR A 298 -5.46 3.45 -5.48
N ALA A 299 -6.78 3.57 -5.31
CA ALA A 299 -7.71 2.46 -5.55
C ALA A 299 -7.75 1.93 -7.01
N ALA A 300 -7.22 2.71 -7.96
CA ALA A 300 -7.11 2.29 -9.36
C ALA A 300 -5.77 1.61 -9.70
N GLY A 301 -4.83 1.51 -8.74
CA GLY A 301 -3.52 0.91 -8.93
C GLY A 301 -2.57 1.80 -9.76
N GLY A 302 -1.83 2.68 -9.09
CA GLY A 302 -0.82 3.51 -9.74
C GLY A 302 0.47 2.75 -10.06
N SER A 303 1.44 3.47 -10.64
CA SER A 303 2.72 2.88 -11.08
C SER A 303 3.90 3.19 -10.16
N ALA A 304 3.74 4.11 -9.20
CA ALA A 304 4.82 4.63 -8.38
C ALA A 304 4.60 4.33 -6.89
N LEU A 305 5.50 3.54 -6.29
CA LEU A 305 5.60 3.41 -4.85
C LEU A 305 6.34 4.64 -4.29
N SER A 306 5.63 5.47 -3.53
CA SER A 306 6.15 6.74 -3.03
C SER A 306 6.52 6.69 -1.54
N ALA A 307 7.28 7.69 -1.09
CA ALA A 307 7.52 7.91 0.33
C ALA A 307 6.27 8.32 1.13
N ILE A 308 5.18 8.70 0.43
CA ILE A 308 3.90 8.97 1.08
C ILE A 308 3.34 7.65 1.59
N THR A 309 3.21 6.65 0.71
CA THR A 309 2.78 5.29 1.08
C THR A 309 3.71 4.65 2.11
N LEU A 310 5.02 4.73 1.91
CA LEU A 310 6.00 4.14 2.85
C LEU A 310 6.05 4.87 4.21
N GLY A 311 5.50 6.08 4.29
CA GLY A 311 5.47 6.90 5.49
C GLY A 311 4.18 6.82 6.29
N VAL A 312 3.16 6.11 5.77
CA VAL A 312 1.91 5.77 6.47
C VAL A 312 2.16 4.55 7.34
#